data_AF-A0ABD6WDD0-F1
#
_entry.id   AF-A0ABD6WDD0-F1
#
_cell.length_a   1.000
_cell.length_b   1.000
_cell.length_c   1.000
_cell.angle_alpha   90.00
_cell.angle_beta   90.00
_cell.angle_gamma   90.00
#
_symmetry.space_group_name_H-M   'P 1'
#
loop_
_entity.id
_entity.type
_entity.pdbx_description
1 polymer ?
#
loop_
_entity_poly.entity_id
_entity_poly.type
_entity_poly.pdbx_seq_one_letter_code
_entity_poly.pdbx_strand_id
1 'polypeptide(L)' 'MRWMLTSYDIGGHGDTSPEVRRLLEQCLNDEYASALLSRFLRGDRSISAQLRERILQLWR' A
#
# COMPACT_ATOMS: atom_id res chain seq x y z
N MET A 1 11.71 1.62 -9.78
CA MET A 1 10.30 2.11 -9.67
C MET A 1 10.14 2.87 -8.35
N ARG A 2 10.74 4.06 -8.21
CA ARG A 2 10.81 4.82 -6.93
C ARG A 2 9.89 6.05 -6.89
N TRP A 3 9.10 6.27 -7.95
CA TRP A 3 8.33 7.50 -8.16
C TRP A 3 6.84 7.41 -7.81
N MET A 4 6.31 6.22 -7.51
CA MET A 4 4.89 6.07 -7.11
C MET A 4 4.64 6.33 -5.62
N LEU A 5 5.66 6.19 -4.77
CA LEU A 5 5.58 6.53 -3.35
C LEU A 5 5.53 8.04 -3.11
N THR A 6 6.13 8.84 -3.98
CA THR A 6 6.13 10.31 -3.87
C THR A 6 4.79 10.96 -4.19
N SER A 7 3.89 10.30 -4.90
CA SER A 7 2.53 10.83 -5.11
C SER A 7 1.62 10.68 -3.90
N TYR A 8 1.96 9.82 -2.93
CA TYR A 8 1.30 9.78 -1.62
C TYR A 8 1.75 10.93 -0.69
N ASP A 9 2.90 11.54 -0.99
CA ASP A 9 3.54 12.56 -0.16
C ASP A 9 3.11 14.00 -0.54
N ILE A 10 2.69 14.23 -1.79
CA ILE A 10 2.35 15.58 -2.31
C ILE A 10 0.89 16.01 -1.99
N GLY A 11 0.06 15.11 -1.46
CA GLY A 11 -1.35 15.33 -1.14
C GLY A 11 -1.65 15.71 0.32
N GLY A 12 -0.75 16.38 1.04
CA GLY A 12 -1.09 16.96 2.35
C GLY A 12 -1.30 15.94 3.49
N HIS A 13 -0.57 14.83 3.46
CA HIS A 13 -0.66 13.77 4.48
C HIS A 13 0.47 13.88 5.52
N GLY A 14 0.63 15.09 6.09
CA GLY A 14 1.54 15.34 7.24
C GLY A 14 1.20 14.54 8.50
N ASP A 15 0.08 13.80 8.48
CA ASP A 15 -0.44 12.95 9.55
C ASP A 15 -0.41 11.45 9.20
N THR A 16 0.36 11.04 8.19
CA THR A 16 0.54 9.60 7.93
C THR A 16 1.37 9.01 9.06
N SER A 17 0.70 8.34 10.00
CA SER A 17 1.37 7.74 11.15
C SER A 17 2.56 6.88 10.70
N PRO A 18 3.69 6.89 11.42
CA PRO A 18 4.89 6.14 11.03
C PRO A 18 4.63 4.65 10.81
N GLU A 19 3.61 4.10 11.47
CA GLU A 19 3.13 2.73 11.27
C GLU A 19 2.52 2.50 9.88
N VAL A 20 1.72 3.46 9.38
CA VAL A 20 1.13 3.39 8.03
C VAL A 20 2.22 3.47 6.96
N ARG A 21 3.23 4.32 7.18
CA ARG A 21 4.39 4.41 6.29
C ARG A 21 5.17 3.09 6.24
N ARG A 22 5.47 2.48 7.39
CA ARG A 22 6.13 1.16 7.46
C ARG A 22 5.32 0.07 6.78
N LEU A 23 4.00 0.07 6.96
CA LEU A 23 3.10 -0.88 6.33
C LEU A 23 3.11 -0.75 4.80
N LEU A 24 3.11 0.48 4.28
CA LEU A 24 3.23 0.75 2.84
C LEU A 24 4.60 0.29 2.30
N GLU A 25 5.68 0.55 3.04
CA GLU A 25 7.02 0.07 2.68
C GLU A 25 7.08 -1.47 2.67
N GLN A 26 6.45 -2.15 3.64
CA GLN A 26 6.34 -3.61 3.66
C GLN A 26 5.51 -4.15 2.49
N CYS A 27 4.38 -3.51 2.18
CA CYS A 27 3.56 -3.89 1.03
C CYS A 27 4.29 -3.72 -0.30
N LEU A 28 5.17 -2.72 -0.41
CA LEU A 28 5.96 -2.50 -1.62
C LEU A 28 7.15 -3.45 -1.73
N ASN A 29 7.61 -4.01 -0.62
CA ASN A 29 8.67 -5.03 -0.59
C ASN A 29 8.13 -6.45 -0.87
N ASP A 30 6.83 -6.69 -0.64
CA ASP A 30 6.16 -7.95 -0.97
C ASP A 30 5.58 -7.88 -2.40
N GLU A 31 6.11 -8.70 -3.32
CA GLU A 31 5.70 -8.68 -4.74
C GLU A 31 4.19 -8.88 -4.91
N TYR A 32 3.60 -9.76 -4.10
CA TYR A 32 2.17 -10.06 -4.14
C TYR A 32 1.31 -8.89 -3.63
N ALA A 33 1.66 -8.31 -2.47
CA ALA A 33 0.97 -7.13 -1.95
C ALA A 33 1.11 -5.91 -2.87
N SER A 34 2.29 -5.72 -3.48
CA SER A 34 2.54 -4.67 -4.46
C SER A 34 1.66 -4.82 -5.71
N ALA A 35 1.49 -6.05 -6.21
CA ALA A 35 0.58 -6.34 -7.32
C ALA A 35 -0.89 -6.06 -6.96
N LEU A 36 -1.33 -6.45 -5.76
CA LEU A 36 -2.67 -6.15 -5.26
C LEU A 36 -2.88 -4.65 -5.09
N LEU A 37 -1.92 -3.93 -4.50
CA LEU A 37 -1.98 -2.48 -4.34
C LEU A 37 -2.07 -1.79 -5.70
N SER A 38 -1.26 -2.20 -6.69
CA SER A 38 -1.30 -1.64 -8.04
C SER A 38 -2.67 -1.82 -8.70
N ARG A 39 -3.26 -3.02 -8.59
CA ARG A 39 -4.59 -3.29 -9.14
C ARG A 39 -5.69 -2.48 -8.44
N PHE A 40 -5.58 -2.31 -7.12
CA PHE A 40 -6.54 -1.54 -6.33
C PHE A 40 -6.49 -0.06 -6.69
N LEU A 41 -5.28 0.49 -6.87
CA LEU A 41 -5.06 1.86 -7.32
C LEU A 41 -5.55 2.10 -8.76
N ARG A 42 -5.55 1.06 -9.61
CA ARG A 42 -6.19 1.11 -10.95
C ARG A 42 -7.72 1.07 -10.90
N GLY A 43 -8.32 0.90 -9.72
CA GLY A 43 -9.78 0.91 -9.52
C GLY A 43 -10.41 -0.47 -9.39
N ASP A 44 -9.64 -1.56 -9.36
CA ASP A 44 -10.15 -2.90 -9.11
C ASP A 44 -10.52 -3.05 -7.63
N ARG A 45 -11.78 -2.81 -7.29
CA ARG A 45 -12.29 -2.93 -5.92
C ARG A 45 -12.55 -4.37 -5.50
N SER A 46 -12.61 -5.32 -6.43
CA SER A 46 -12.87 -6.74 -6.14
C SER A 46 -11.74 -7.38 -5.33
N ILE A 47 -10.52 -6.86 -5.46
CA ILE A 47 -9.36 -7.34 -4.71
C ILE A 47 -9.16 -6.65 -3.35
N SER A 48 -10.07 -5.78 -2.93
CA SER A 48 -9.97 -5.06 -1.64
C SER A 48 -9.86 -6.02 -0.45
N ALA A 49 -10.61 -7.13 -0.49
CA ALA A 49 -10.56 -8.16 0.55
C ALA A 49 -9.18 -8.85 0.62
N GLN A 50 -8.62 -9.19 -0.54
CA GLN A 50 -7.30 -9.84 -0.65
C GLN A 50 -6.17 -8.89 -0.22
N LEU A 51 -6.24 -7.62 -0.63
CA LEU A 51 -5.29 -6.59 -0.22
C LEU A 51 -5.33 -6.39 1.31
N ARG A 52 -6.54 -6.30 1.89
CA ARG A 52 -6.71 -6.16 3.34
C ARG A 52 -6.18 -7.37 4.11
N GLU A 53 -6.47 -8.58 3.65
CA GLU A 53 -5.96 -9.79 4.29
C GLU A 53 -4.44 -9.85 4.23
N ARG A 54 -3.84 -9.49 3.09
CA ARG A 54 -2.38 -9.49 2.95
C ARG A 54 -1.73 -8.42 3.82
N ILE A 55 -2.33 -7.23 3.92
CA ILE A 55 -1.91 -6.17 4.84
C ILE A 55 -1.93 -6.67 6.30
N LEU A 56 -3.00 -7.37 6.71
CA LEU A 56 -3.10 -7.94 8.06
C LEU A 56 -2.04 -9.03 8.32
N GLN A 57 -1.68 -9.82 7.31
CA GLN A 57 -0.60 -10.81 7.41
C GLN A 57 0.78 -10.16 7.56
N LEU A 58 1.02 -9.01 6.92
CA LEU A 58 2.29 -8.26 7.03
C LEU A 58 2.42 -7.51 8.37
N TRP A 59 1.29 -7.25 9.04
CA TRP A 59 1.25 -6.53 10.31
C TRP A 59 1.44 -7.44 11.54
N ARG A 60 1.43 -8.76 11.34
CA ARG A 60 1.68 -9.77 12.38
C ARG A 60 3.16 -10.14 12.41
#